data_AF-A0A7V0J559-F1
#
_entry.id   AF-A0A7V0J559-F1
#
_cell.length_a   1.000
_cell.length_b   1.000
_cell.length_c   1.000
_cell.angle_alpha   90.00
_cell.angle_beta   90.00
_cell.angle_gamma   90.00
#
_symmetry.space_group_name_H-M   'P 1'
#
loop_
_entity.id
_entity.type
_entity.pdbx_description
1 polymer ?
#
loop_
_entity_poly.entity_id
_entity_poly.type
_entity_poly.pdbx_seq_one_letter_code
_entity_poly.pdbx_strand_id
1 'polypeptide(L)'
;DANCSMCHGTLGGWDASGYQSAMTSGDNAPVIVPGDPNGSILLQKLLGTQEFGGPMPPSGGFSDADIQMIEDWISNGAPES
;
A
#
# COMPACT_ATOMS: atom_id res chain seq x y z
N ASP A 1 -1.21 -8.72 -4.82
CA ASP A 1 -0.51 -9.66 -3.92
C ASP A 1 0.92 -10.04 -4.33
N ALA A 2 1.17 -10.60 -5.52
CA ALA A 2 2.50 -11.11 -5.89
C ALA A 2 3.62 -10.05 -5.89
N ASN A 3 3.31 -8.80 -6.25
CA ASN A 3 4.30 -7.73 -6.37
C ASN A 3 4.71 -7.10 -5.02
N CYS A 4 3.95 -7.33 -3.95
CA CYS A 4 4.18 -6.71 -2.64
C CYS A 4 4.71 -7.73 -1.62
N SER A 5 4.14 -8.94 -1.63
CA SER A 5 4.38 -9.99 -0.62
C SER A 5 5.82 -10.50 -0.52
N MET A 6 6.63 -10.33 -1.57
CA MET A 6 8.06 -10.70 -1.54
C MET A 6 8.83 -9.95 -0.45
N CYS A 7 8.52 -8.67 -0.24
CA CYS A 7 9.10 -7.86 0.82
C CYS A 7 8.11 -7.67 1.97
N HIS A 8 6.86 -7.38 1.67
CA HIS A 8 5.82 -7.06 2.63
C HIS A 8 5.03 -8.30 3.04
N GLY A 9 5.66 -9.14 3.85
CA GLY A 9 5.07 -10.32 4.51
C GLY A 9 5.84 -10.69 5.78
N THR A 10 7.16 -10.46 5.78
CA THR A 10 8.00 -10.53 6.99
C THR A 10 9.01 -9.39 7.09
N LEU A 11 9.15 -8.57 6.03
CA LEU A 11 10.11 -7.46 5.97
C LEU A 11 9.37 -6.13 5.74
N GLY A 12 10.09 -5.02 5.89
CA GLY A 12 9.57 -3.69 5.56
C GLY A 12 8.48 -3.15 6.51
N GLY A 13 8.21 -3.83 7.63
CA GLY A 13 7.34 -3.33 8.69
C GLY A 13 5.84 -3.34 8.37
N TRP A 14 5.41 -3.89 7.23
CA TRP A 14 4.01 -4.01 6.83
C TRP A 14 3.79 -5.36 6.14
N ASP A 15 2.69 -6.02 6.46
CA ASP A 15 2.35 -7.36 5.98
C ASP A 15 1.19 -7.31 4.97
N ALA A 16 1.53 -7.44 3.69
CA ALA A 16 0.63 -7.51 2.55
C ALA A 16 0.35 -8.96 2.09
N SER A 17 0.59 -9.96 2.94
CA SER A 17 0.37 -11.37 2.60
C SER A 17 -1.11 -11.79 2.61
N GLY A 18 -1.99 -10.99 3.21
CA GLY A 18 -3.43 -11.18 3.16
C GLY A 18 -4.18 -9.90 3.48
N TYR A 19 -5.49 -9.88 3.21
CA TYR A 19 -6.34 -8.71 3.41
C TYR A 19 -6.30 -8.21 4.86
N GLN A 20 -6.60 -9.09 5.83
CA GLN A 20 -6.65 -8.71 7.24
C GLN A 20 -5.32 -8.11 7.73
N SER A 21 -4.17 -8.71 7.36
CA SER A 21 -2.86 -8.19 7.75
C SER A 21 -2.54 -6.88 7.03
N ALA A 22 -2.89 -6.75 5.75
CA ALA A 22 -2.66 -5.52 4.97
C ALA A 22 -3.39 -4.33 5.60
N MET A 23 -4.60 -4.57 6.11
CA MET A 23 -5.45 -3.55 6.72
C MET A 23 -5.07 -3.22 8.16
N THR A 24 -4.44 -4.14 8.91
CA THR A 24 -4.24 -3.99 10.37
C THR A 24 -2.80 -4.00 10.86
N SER A 25 -1.84 -4.35 10.00
CA SER A 25 -0.41 -4.32 10.32
C SER A 25 0.25 -3.03 9.83
N GLY A 26 1.52 -2.84 10.18
CA GLY A 26 2.28 -1.66 9.81
C GLY A 26 2.96 -1.04 11.02
N ASP A 27 4.28 -0.84 10.97
CA ASP A 27 5.02 -0.05 11.97
C ASP A 27 4.47 1.39 12.06
N ASN A 28 3.83 1.85 10.99
CA ASN A 28 3.20 3.17 10.86
C ASN A 28 1.69 3.04 10.54
N ALA A 29 1.02 1.99 11.04
CA ALA A 29 -0.41 1.80 10.80
C ALA A 29 -1.24 3.05 11.23
N PRO A 30 -2.33 3.37 10.51
CA PRO A 30 -2.90 2.61 9.38
C PRO A 30 -2.15 2.85 8.06
N VAL A 31 -1.77 1.77 7.38
CA VAL A 31 -1.12 1.85 6.05
C VAL A 31 -2.14 2.11 4.94
N ILE A 32 -3.34 1.57 5.10
CA ILE A 32 -4.49 1.75 4.21
C ILE A 32 -5.62 2.36 5.02
N VAL A 33 -6.16 3.47 4.53
CA VAL A 33 -7.30 4.17 5.12
C VAL A 33 -8.48 4.04 4.15
N PRO A 34 -9.45 3.16 4.43
CA PRO A 34 -10.64 2.97 3.59
C PRO A 34 -11.35 4.29 3.28
N GLY A 35 -11.53 4.58 2.00
CA GLY A 35 -12.20 5.81 1.52
C GLY A 35 -11.30 7.06 1.50
N ASP A 36 -10.03 6.96 1.92
CA ASP A 36 -9.07 8.07 1.89
C ASP A 36 -7.74 7.63 1.24
N PRO A 37 -7.64 7.69 -0.09
CA PRO A 37 -6.41 7.36 -0.81
C PRO A 37 -5.24 8.29 -0.44
N ASN A 38 -5.50 9.59 -0.28
CA ASN A 38 -4.47 10.57 0.02
C ASN A 38 -3.91 10.43 1.43
N GLY A 39 -4.74 10.00 2.38
CA GLY A 39 -4.33 9.65 3.74
C GLY A 39 -3.68 8.26 3.86
N SER A 40 -3.72 7.44 2.80
CA SER A 40 -3.17 6.09 2.83
C SER A 40 -1.68 6.08 2.50
N ILE A 41 -0.86 5.62 3.46
CA ILE A 41 0.60 5.47 3.30
C ILE A 41 0.92 4.60 2.09
N LEU A 42 0.11 3.55 1.83
CA LEU A 42 0.27 2.70 0.65
C LEU A 42 0.35 3.55 -0.62
N LEU A 43 -0.64 4.39 -0.89
CA LEU A 43 -0.67 5.19 -2.11
C LEU A 43 0.45 6.25 -2.12
N GLN A 44 0.71 6.90 -0.99
CA GLN A 44 1.79 7.88 -0.87
C GLN A 44 3.16 7.28 -1.24
N LYS A 45 3.42 6.04 -0.81
CA LYS A 45 4.65 5.31 -1.13
C LYS A 45 4.76 4.97 -2.63
N LEU A 46 3.65 4.67 -3.28
CA LEU A 46 3.62 4.38 -4.72
C LEU A 46 3.81 5.66 -5.56
N LEU A 47 3.25 6.78 -5.11
CA LEU A 47 3.36 8.09 -5.76
C LEU A 47 4.68 8.82 -5.46
N GLY A 48 5.44 8.36 -4.47
CA GLY A 48 6.67 9.04 -4.04
C GLY A 48 6.42 10.30 -3.21
N THR A 49 5.22 10.45 -2.63
CA THR A 49 4.80 11.63 -1.84
C THR A 49 4.88 11.38 -0.33
N GLN A 50 5.36 10.21 0.10
CA GLN A 50 5.47 9.84 1.51
C GLN A 50 6.37 10.78 2.33
N GLU A 51 6.06 10.95 3.60
CA GLU A 51 6.85 11.77 4.53
C GLU A 51 8.10 11.07 5.09
N PHE A 52 8.12 9.73 5.08
CA PHE A 52 9.19 8.93 5.66
C PHE A 52 9.60 7.77 4.74
N GLY A 53 10.86 7.36 4.82
CA GLY A 53 11.43 6.32 3.95
C GLY A 53 11.45 6.73 2.47
N GLY A 54 11.60 5.73 1.59
CA GLY A 54 11.59 5.95 0.13
C GLY A 54 10.28 5.49 -0.53
N PRO A 55 10.14 5.77 -1.85
CA PRO A 55 9.07 5.23 -2.68
C PRO A 55 9.15 3.71 -2.76
N MET A 56 8.02 3.06 -3.04
CA MET A 56 7.92 1.62 -3.18
C MET A 56 7.38 1.21 -4.56
N PRO A 57 7.89 0.11 -5.14
CA PRO A 57 8.99 -0.70 -4.63
C PRO A 57 10.37 -0.05 -4.89
N PRO A 58 11.43 -0.42 -4.15
CA PRO A 58 12.76 0.17 -4.32
C PRO A 58 13.38 -0.09 -5.69
N SER A 59 12.91 -1.13 -6.39
CA SER A 59 13.36 -1.54 -7.73
C SER A 59 12.79 -0.69 -8.86
N GLY A 60 11.89 0.26 -8.59
CA GLY A 60 11.22 1.10 -9.58
C GLY A 60 9.71 1.08 -9.43
N GLY A 61 9.03 2.19 -9.75
CA GLY A 61 7.59 2.37 -9.54
C GLY A 61 6.72 1.46 -10.41
N PHE A 62 5.42 1.41 -10.06
CA PHE A 62 4.40 0.78 -10.89
C PHE A 62 3.95 1.69 -12.04
N SER A 63 3.19 1.11 -12.98
CA SER A 63 2.54 1.91 -14.01
C SER A 63 1.44 2.80 -13.43
N ASP A 64 1.15 3.92 -14.09
CA ASP A 64 0.05 4.81 -13.67
C ASP A 64 -1.29 4.05 -13.59
N ALA A 65 -1.50 3.05 -14.46
CA ALA A 65 -2.69 2.22 -14.45
C ALA A 65 -2.79 1.34 -13.20
N ASP A 66 -1.68 0.72 -12.76
CA ASP A 66 -1.66 -0.08 -11.54
C ASP A 66 -1.88 0.79 -10.30
N ILE A 67 -1.28 1.99 -10.27
CA ILE A 67 -1.47 2.95 -9.19
C ILE A 67 -2.93 3.41 -9.14
N GLN A 68 -3.53 3.72 -10.29
CA GLN A 68 -4.95 4.10 -10.36
C GLN A 68 -5.87 2.99 -9.84
N MET A 69 -5.58 1.72 -10.16
CA MET A 69 -6.37 0.60 -9.62
C MET A 69 -6.33 0.54 -8.09
N ILE A 70 -5.18 0.84 -7.49
CA ILE A 70 -5.01 0.88 -6.02
C ILE A 70 -5.74 2.09 -5.44
N GLU A 71 -5.62 3.26 -6.07
CA GLU A 71 -6.33 4.47 -5.66
C GLU A 71 -7.86 4.26 -5.69
N ASP A 72 -8.39 3.68 -6.77
CA ASP A 72 -9.81 3.38 -6.92
C ASP A 72 -10.27 2.35 -5.89
N TRP A 73 -9.47 1.31 -5.64
CA TRP A 73 -9.79 0.31 -4.63
C TRP A 73 -9.86 0.93 -3.23
N ILE A 74 -8.90 1.78 -2.84
CA ILE A 74 -8.94 2.49 -1.56
C ILE A 74 -10.14 3.44 -1.51
N SER A 75 -10.40 4.20 -2.57
CA SER A 75 -11.53 5.12 -2.68
C SER A 75 -12.87 4.44 -2.47
N ASN A 76 -13.01 3.20 -2.95
CA ASN A 76 -14.21 2.37 -2.79
C ASN A 76 -14.31 1.69 -1.41
N GLY A 77 -13.50 2.11 -0.44
CA GLY A 77 -13.51 1.58 0.92
C GLY A 77 -12.63 0.34 1.12
N ALA A 78 -11.69 0.10 0.21
CA ALA A 78 -10.74 -1.01 0.28
C ALA A 78 -11.42 -2.36 0.59
N PRO A 79 -12.44 -2.79 -0.19
CA PRO A 79 -13.19 -4.01 0.13
C PRO A 79 -12.33 -5.27 -0.02
N GLU A 80 -12.60 -6.27 0.81
CA GLU A 80 -12.11 -7.64 0.63
C GLU A 80 -12.78 -8.27 -0.58
N SER A 81 -12.00 -8.91 -1.46
CA SER A 81 -12.45 -9.56 -2.70
C SER A 81 -12.19 -11.05 -2.69
#